data_AF-A0A4Q4CTF0-F1
#
_entry.id   AF-A0A4Q4CTF0-F1
#
_cell.length_a   1.000
_cell.length_b   1.000
_cell.length_c   1.000
_cell.angle_alpha   90.00
_cell.angle_beta   90.00
_cell.angle_gamma   90.00
#
_symmetry.space_group_name_H-M   'P 1'
#
loop_
_entity.id
_entity.type
_entity.pdbx_description
1 polymer ?
#
loop_
_entity_poly.entity_id
_entity_poly.type
_entity_poly.pdbx_seq_one_letter_code
_entity_poly.pdbx_strand_id
1 'polypeptide(L)' 'MAVPKKKVSPSRAGMRRSHQALTKMAHAECSNCGELKRPHHVCSACGHYDGREVVPAGDALKAAIRN' A
#
# COMPACT_ATOMS: atom_id res chain seq x y z
N MET A 1 -18.09 -4.40 33.65
CA MET A 1 -17.94 -4.51 32.17
C MET A 1 -18.85 -5.60 31.65
N ALA A 2 -19.45 -5.42 30.47
CA ALA A 2 -20.27 -6.46 29.88
C ALA A 2 -19.38 -7.62 29.39
N VAL A 3 -19.71 -8.85 29.80
CA VAL A 3 -19.00 -10.07 29.38
C VAL A 3 -19.88 -10.90 28.43
N PRO A 4 -19.30 -11.57 27.42
CA PRO A 4 -20.06 -12.45 26.55
C PRO A 4 -20.60 -13.64 27.34
N LYS A 5 -21.90 -13.89 27.25
CA LYS A 5 -22.56 -15.01 27.95
C LYS A 5 -22.11 -16.39 27.46
N LYS A 6 -21.69 -16.50 26.19
CA LYS A 6 -21.27 -17.76 25.54
C LYS A 6 -20.13 -17.49 24.54
N LYS A 7 -19.38 -18.54 24.22
CA LYS A 7 -18.37 -18.53 23.15
C LYS A 7 -19.02 -18.26 21.79
N VAL A 8 -18.37 -17.42 20.98
CA VAL A 8 -18.76 -17.20 19.58
C VAL A 8 -18.40 -18.45 18.76
N SER A 9 -19.35 -19.00 18.01
CA SER A 9 -19.09 -20.18 17.17
C SER A 9 -18.08 -19.87 16.06
N PRO A 10 -17.27 -20.86 15.62
CA PRO A 10 -16.31 -20.66 14.53
C PRO A 10 -16.96 -20.13 13.26
N SER A 11 -18.15 -20.62 12.91
CA SER A 11 -18.94 -20.14 11.76
C SER A 11 -19.27 -18.65 11.87
N ARG A 12 -19.79 -18.19 13.02
CA ARG A 12 -20.11 -16.75 13.24
C ARG A 12 -18.86 -15.87 13.26
N ALA A 13 -17.74 -16.38 13.78
CA ALA A 13 -16.46 -15.68 13.72
C ALA A 13 -15.94 -15.56 12.28
N GLY A 14 -16.03 -16.63 11.49
CA GLY A 14 -15.64 -16.67 10.08
C GLY A 14 -16.48 -15.73 9.21
N MET A 15 -17.81 -15.77 9.33
CA MET A 15 -18.72 -14.86 8.62
C MET A 15 -18.47 -13.39 8.97
N ARG A 16 -18.08 -13.08 10.21
CA ARG A 16 -17.71 -11.71 10.57
C ARG A 16 -16.38 -11.28 9.92
N ARG A 17 -15.43 -12.21 9.76
CA ARG A 17 -14.12 -11.95 9.16
C ARG A 17 -14.09 -12.04 7.63
N SER A 18 -15.15 -12.51 6.98
CA SER A 18 -15.20 -12.67 5.51
C SER A 18 -14.99 -11.35 4.76
N HIS A 19 -15.36 -10.23 5.37
CA HIS A 19 -15.20 -8.89 4.80
C HIS A 19 -13.86 -8.24 5.11
N GLN A 20 -12.98 -8.89 5.89
CA GLN A 20 -11.69 -8.34 6.34
C GLN A 20 -10.54 -8.73 5.38
N ALA A 21 -10.82 -8.85 4.09
CA ALA A 21 -9.80 -9.15 3.09
C ALA A 21 -8.97 -7.90 2.76
N LEU A 22 -7.67 -8.07 2.56
CA LEU A 22 -6.79 -7.01 2.07
C LEU A 22 -6.97 -6.83 0.57
N THR A 23 -6.97 -5.56 0.11
CA THR A 23 -7.01 -5.23 -1.31
C THR A 23 -5.61 -5.07 -1.87
N LYS A 24 -5.43 -5.42 -3.15
CA LYS A 24 -4.18 -5.17 -3.86
C LYS A 24 -4.07 -3.69 -4.18
N MET A 25 -2.84 -3.18 -4.14
CA MET A 25 -2.54 -1.81 -4.55
C MET A 25 -2.32 -1.74 -6.06
N ALA A 26 -2.74 -0.63 -6.66
CA ALA A 26 -2.48 -0.35 -8.07
C ALA A 26 -1.03 0.11 -8.27
N HIS A 27 -0.39 -0.45 -9.30
CA HIS A 27 0.95 -0.08 -9.76
C HIS A 27 0.89 0.25 -11.26
N ALA A 28 1.63 1.27 -11.65
CA ALA A 28 1.77 1.73 -13.03
C ALA A 28 3.25 1.93 -13.34
N GLU A 29 3.62 1.75 -14.60
CA GLU A 29 5.00 1.90 -15.06
C GLU A 29 5.43 3.38 -15.03
N CYS A 30 6.66 3.65 -14.60
CA CYS A 30 7.22 4.99 -14.62
C CYS A 30 7.74 5.34 -16.03
N SER A 31 7.23 6.44 -16.60
CA SER A 31 7.65 6.92 -17.92
C SER A 31 9.13 7.32 -18.05
N ASN A 32 9.83 7.55 -16.94
CA ASN A 32 11.24 7.94 -16.96
C ASN A 32 12.20 6.74 -16.85
N CYS A 33 11.93 5.80 -15.94
CA CYS A 33 12.87 4.73 -15.62
C CYS A 33 12.30 3.30 -15.80
N GLY A 34 11.05 3.14 -16.22
CA GLY A 34 10.42 1.83 -16.44
C GLY A 34 10.03 1.07 -15.16
N GLU A 35 10.39 1.55 -13.97
CA GLU A 35 10.07 0.88 -12.71
C GLU A 35 8.58 1.01 -12.33
N LEU A 36 8.04 0.01 -11.64
CA LEU A 36 6.67 0.07 -11.12
C LEU A 36 6.55 1.10 -9.99
N LYS A 37 5.66 2.07 -10.17
CA LYS A 37 5.33 3.08 -9.17
C LYS A 37 3.83 3.09 -8.85
N ARG A 38 3.46 3.73 -7.73
CA ARG A 38 2.04 3.99 -7.43
C ARG A 38 1.54 5.13 -8.35
N PRO A 39 0.32 5.04 -8.91
CA PRO A 39 -0.29 6.15 -9.63
C PRO A 39 -0.37 7.42 -8.78
N HIS A 40 -0.16 8.59 -9.39
CA HIS A 40 -0.14 9.90 -8.70
C HIS A 40 0.93 10.09 -7.61
N HIS A 41 1.91 9.19 -7.51
CA HIS A 41 3.07 9.37 -6.63
C HIS A 41 4.36 9.64 -7.41
N VAL A 42 5.31 10.28 -6.74
CA VAL A 42 6.71 10.40 -7.18
C VAL A 42 7.29 8.99 -7.28
N CYS A 43 8.03 8.71 -8.35
CA CYS A 43 8.72 7.44 -8.50
C CYS A 43 9.79 7.29 -7.41
N SER A 44 9.72 6.23 -6.61
CA SER A 44 10.70 5.94 -5.54
C SER A 44 12.08 5.50 -6.06
N ALA A 45 12.18 5.14 -7.35
CA ALA A 45 13.43 4.73 -7.97
C ALA A 45 14.21 5.92 -8.55
N CYS A 46 13.54 6.82 -9.28
CA CYS A 46 14.19 7.93 -9.98
C CYS A 46 13.82 9.33 -9.44
N GLY A 47 12.92 9.48 -8.48
CA GLY A 47 12.56 10.79 -7.90
C GLY A 47 11.72 11.69 -8.81
N HIS A 48 11.23 11.16 -9.95
CA HIS A 48 10.48 11.94 -10.93
C HIS A 48 8.96 11.83 -10.75
N TYR A 49 8.27 12.93 -11.03
CA TYR A 49 6.82 13.05 -11.16
C TYR A 49 6.50 13.97 -12.34
N ASP A 50 5.60 13.52 -13.22
CA ASP A 50 5.16 14.30 -14.39
C ASP A 50 6.32 14.81 -15.27
N GLY A 51 7.33 13.96 -15.50
CA GLY A 51 8.50 14.27 -16.32
C GLY A 51 9.51 15.25 -15.68
N ARG A 52 9.27 15.69 -14.44
CA ARG A 52 10.18 16.57 -13.70
C ARG A 52 10.84 15.83 -12.55
N GLU A 53 12.11 16.14 -12.31
CA GLU A 53 12.81 15.72 -11.10
C GLU A 53 12.25 16.54 -9.92
N VAL A 54 11.62 15.86 -8.96
CA VAL A 54 11.01 16.49 -7.78
C VAL A 54 11.86 16.29 -6.54
N VAL A 55 12.59 15.17 -6.49
CA VAL A 55 13.51 14.86 -5.40
C VAL A 55 14.83 14.36 -6.00
N PRO A 56 16.00 14.83 -5.52
CA PRO A 56 17.27 14.29 -5.95
C PRO A 56 17.33 12.78 -5.69
N ALA A 57 17.68 12.02 -6.73
CA ALA A 57 17.74 10.57 -6.65
C ALA A 57 18.78 10.11 -5.61
N GLY A 58 18.35 9.29 -4.64
CA GLY A 58 19.22 8.75 -3.59
C GLY A 58 18.50 7.73 -2.70
N ASP A 59 19.28 6.95 -1.94
CA ASP A 59 18.79 5.84 -1.11
C ASP A 59 17.73 6.25 -0.07
N ALA A 60 17.70 7.53 0.32
CA ALA A 60 16.72 8.09 1.24
C ALA A 60 15.27 8.02 0.73
N LEU A 61 15.04 8.09 -0.59
CA LEU A 61 13.69 8.11 -1.16
C LEU A 61 12.99 6.75 -1.03
N LYS A 62 13.74 5.65 -1.16
CA LYS A 62 13.21 4.28 -0.99
C LYS A 62 12.88 3.96 0.47
N ALA A 63 13.48 4.65 1.44
CA ALA A 63 13.23 4.47 2.87
C ALA A 63 12.02 5.29 3.36
N ALA A 64 11.80 6.49 2.80
CA ALA A 64 10.71 7.39 3.19
C ALA A 64 9.32 6.97 2.67
N ILE A 65 9.26 6.13 1.62
CA ILE A 65 8.00 5.78 0.92
C ILE A 65 7.55 4.33 1.21
N ARG A 66 8.40 3.50 1.83
CA ARG A 66 8.00 2.15 2.27
C ARG A 66 7.17 2.25 3.55
N ASN A 67 5.87 1.99 3.43
CA ASN A 67 5.00 1.66 4.56
C ASN A 67 5.35 0.27 5.11
#